data_AF-A0A6L7SUD9-F1
#
_entry.id   AF-A0A6L7SUD9-F1
#
_cell.length_a   1.000
_cell.length_b   1.000
_cell.length_c   1.000
_cell.angle_alpha   90.00
_cell.angle_beta   90.00
_cell.angle_gamma   90.00
#
_symmetry.space_group_name_H-M   'P 1'
#
loop_
_entity.id
_entity.type
_entity.pdbx_description
1 polymer ?
#
loop_
_entity_poly.entity_id
_entity_poly.type
_entity_poly.pdbx_seq_one_letter_code
_entity_poly.pdbx_strand_id
1 'polypeptide(L)' 'MRTNIEIDNQLMNDALRLTGLKTKKAAVDLGLRTLIRLKHQERIRQYRSRLEWVGNLDEMRSSE' A
#
# COMPACT_ATOMS: atom_id res chain seq x y z
N MET A 1 -9.58 20.26 -6.13
CA MET A 1 -10.82 20.38 -5.34
C MET A 1 -10.45 20.70 -3.90
N ARG A 2 -11.11 21.68 -3.26
CA ARG A 2 -10.92 21.99 -1.84
C ARG A 2 -12.11 21.38 -1.09
N THR A 3 -11.82 20.57 -0.08
CA THR A 3 -12.84 19.85 0.70
C THR A 3 -12.50 20.00 2.17
N ASN A 4 -13.50 20.26 3.00
CA ASN A 4 -13.36 20.25 4.45
C ASN A 4 -13.75 18.86 4.95
N ILE A 5 -12.84 18.20 5.66
CA ILE A 5 -13.02 16.86 6.20
C ILE A 5 -12.53 16.84 7.64
N GLU A 6 -13.28 16.17 8.51
CA GLU A 6 -12.86 15.93 9.89
C GLU A 6 -11.93 14.70 9.90
N ILE A 7 -10.74 14.87 10.48
CA ILE A 7 -9.75 13.81 10.63
C ILE A 7 -9.23 13.87 12.06
N ASP A 8 -9.09 12.70 12.67
CA ASP A 8 -8.47 12.58 13.98
C ASP A 8 -7.05 13.17 14.00
N ASN A 9 -6.78 14.03 15.00
CA ASN A 9 -5.52 14.75 15.07
C ASN A 9 -4.34 13.83 15.38
N GLN A 10 -4.55 12.79 16.20
CA GLN A 10 -3.50 11.84 16.54
C GLN A 10 -3.09 11.04 15.29
N LEU A 11 -4.06 10.56 14.52
CA LEU A 11 -3.83 9.89 13.24
C LEU A 11 -3.03 10.75 12.26
N MET A 12 -3.38 12.03 12.11
CA MET A 12 -2.66 12.93 11.22
C MET A 12 -1.23 13.20 11.70
N ASN A 13 -1.04 13.37 13.01
CA ASN A 13 0.29 13.58 13.58
C ASN A 13 1.18 12.34 13.41
N ASP A 14 0.64 11.15 13.63
CA ASP A 14 1.35 9.90 13.42
C ASP A 14 1.72 9.70 11.96
N ALA A 15 0.79 9.99 11.03
CA ALA A 15 1.08 9.95 9.61
C ALA A 15 2.23 10.89 9.25
N LEU A 16 2.16 12.17 9.63
CA LEU A 16 3.21 13.15 9.32
C LEU A 16 4.57 12.75 9.90
N ARG A 17 4.60 12.26 11.14
CA ARG A 17 5.80 11.80 11.84
C ARG A 17 6.44 10.59 11.16
N LEU A 18 5.63 9.56 10.84
CA LEU A 18 6.12 8.32 10.23
C LEU A 18 6.53 8.50 8.78
N THR A 19 5.84 9.36 8.02
CA THR A 19 6.15 9.60 6.61
C THR A 19 7.16 10.74 6.39
N GLY A 20 7.49 11.52 7.43
CA GLY A 20 8.34 12.71 7.33
C GLY A 20 7.74 13.85 6.50
N LEU A 21 6.41 13.86 6.31
CA LEU A 21 5.74 14.83 5.45
C LEU A 21 5.45 16.12 6.23
N LYS A 22 5.57 17.26 5.53
CA LYS A 22 5.43 18.59 6.15
C LYS A 22 4.00 19.11 6.20
N THR A 23 3.10 18.56 5.37
CA THR A 23 1.74 19.12 5.22
C THR A 23 0.67 18.05 5.32
N LYS A 24 -0.45 18.40 5.96
CA LYS A 24 -1.65 17.55 6.04
C LYS A 24 -2.14 17.12 4.65
N LYS A 25 -2.11 18.04 3.67
CA LYS A 25 -2.46 17.75 2.27
C LYS A 25 -1.60 16.64 1.67
N ALA A 26 -0.28 16.68 1.87
CA ALA A 26 0.62 15.66 1.33
C ALA A 26 0.37 14.30 1.99
N ALA A 27 0.13 14.27 3.30
CA ALA A 27 -0.20 13.02 4.01
C ALA A 27 -1.50 12.40 3.49
N VAL A 28 -2.55 13.21 3.28
CA VAL A 28 -3.82 12.75 2.71
C VAL A 28 -3.65 12.24 1.28
N ASP A 29 -2.92 12.98 0.42
CA ASP A 29 -2.67 12.55 -0.97
C ASP A 29 -1.91 11.21 -1.02
N LEU A 30 -0.87 11.06 -0.20
CA LEU A 30 -0.12 9.82 -0.08
C LEU A 30 -1.01 8.67 0.42
N GLY A 31 -1.86 8.92 1.43
CA GLY A 31 -2.79 7.94 1.96
C GLY A 31 -3.76 7.42 0.89
N LEU A 32 -4.37 8.32 0.12
CA LEU A 32 -5.30 7.97 -0.97
C LEU A 32 -4.61 7.15 -2.07
N ARG A 33 -3.42 7.57 -2.52
CA ARG A 33 -2.63 6.83 -3.51
C ARG A 33 -2.26 5.44 -3.02
N THR A 34 -1.87 5.33 -1.74
CA THR A 34 -1.51 4.06 -1.12
C THR A 34 -2.70 3.12 -1.05
N LEU A 35 -3.89 3.63 -0.68
CA LEU A 35 -5.11 2.83 -0.64
C LEU A 35 -5.45 2.26 -2.03
N ILE A 36 -5.37 3.08 -3.07
CA ILE A 36 -5.58 2.64 -4.45
C ILE A 36 -4.57 1.55 -4.83
N ARG A 37 -3.28 1.77 -4.53
CA ARG A 37 -2.22 0.77 -4.80
C ARG A 37 -2.50 -0.56 -4.11
N LEU A 38 -2.89 -0.54 -2.83
CA LEU A 38 -3.20 -1.74 -2.07
C LEU A 38 -4.41 -2.48 -2.67
N LYS A 39 -5.43 -1.77 -3.12
CA LYS A 39 -6.60 -2.37 -3.78
C LYS A 39 -6.27 -2.96 -5.14
N HIS A 40 -5.37 -2.36 -5.91
CA HIS A 40 -4.85 -3.00 -7.13
C HIS A 40 -4.08 -4.29 -6.81
N GLN A 41 -3.25 -4.29 -5.77
CA GLN A 41 -2.51 -5.49 -5.34
C GLN A 41 -3.44 -6.59 -4.81
N GLU A 42 -4.54 -6.25 -4.15
CA GLU A 42 -5.56 -7.23 -3.75
C GLU A 42 -6.15 -7.99 -4.94
N ARG A 43 -6.32 -7.35 -6.12
CA ARG A 43 -6.82 -8.04 -7.31
C ARG A 43 -5.88 -9.16 -7.78
N ILE A 44 -4.57 -9.01 -7.58
CA ILE A 44 -3.61 -10.09 -7.87
C ILE A 44 -3.93 -11.34 -7.03
N ARG A 45 -4.45 -11.18 -5.81
CA ARG A 45 -4.84 -12.32 -4.97
C ARG A 45 -5.96 -13.17 -5.58
N GLN A 46 -6.77 -12.61 -6.49
CA GLN A 46 -7.82 -13.35 -7.20
C GLN A 46 -7.25 -14.37 -8.21
N TYR A 47 -5.99 -14.20 -8.62
CA TYR A 47 -5.30 -15.11 -9.52
C TYR A 47 -4.54 -16.22 -8.78
N ARG A 48 -4.54 -16.22 -7.44
CA ARG A 48 -4.06 -17.37 -6.66
C ARG A 48 -4.85 -18.61 -7.09
N SER A 49 -4.15 -19.73 -7.22
CA SER A 49 -4.63 -21.03 -7.73
C SER A 49 -5.19 -21.06 -9.16
N ARG A 50 -5.22 -19.94 -9.89
CA ARG A 50 -5.64 -19.88 -11.30
C ARG A 50 -4.48 -19.84 -12.28
N LEU A 51 -3.30 -19.43 -11.83
CA LEU A 51 -2.10 -19.39 -12.63
C LEU A 51 -1.33 -20.69 -12.42
N GLU A 52 -1.05 -21.40 -13.51
CA GLU A 52 -0.10 -22.50 -13.47
C GLU A 52 1.29 -21.93 -13.23
N TRP A 53 1.88 -22.32 -12.10
CA TRP A 53 3.25 -21.97 -11.80
C TRP A 53 4.16 -23.00 -12.46
N VAL A 54 5.02 -22.55 -13.37
CA VAL A 54 5.99 -23.39 -14.10
C VAL A 54 7.38 -23.06 -13.56
N GLY A 55 7.92 -23.95 -12.71
CA GLY A 55 9.26 -23.86 -12.13
C GLY A 55 9.52 -25.03 -11.19
N ASN A 56 10.73 -25.14 -10.63
CA ASN A 56 11.05 -26.07 -9.53
C ASN A 56 11.48 -25.25 -8.30
N LEU A 57 10.69 -25.30 -7.22
CA LEU A 57 10.87 -24.46 -6.03
C LEU A 57 12.08 -24.91 -5.23
N ASP A 58 12.38 -26.21 -5.30
CA ASP A 58 13.49 -26.81 -4.57
C ASP A 58 14.82 -26.44 -5.24
N GLU A 59 14.87 -26.43 -6.57
CA GLU A 59 16.04 -25.94 -7.32
C GLU A 59 16.33 -24.46 -7.05
N MET A 60 15.30 -23.61 -7.02
CA MET A 60 15.46 -22.17 -6.74
C MET A 60 15.93 -21.85 -5.32
N ARG A 61 15.74 -22.78 -4.37
CA ARG A 61 16.14 -22.64 -2.97
C ARG A 61 17.48 -23.29 -2.67
N SER A 62 17.96 -24.18 -3.54
CA SER A 62 19.19 -24.96 -3.32
C SER A 62 20.44 -24.26 -3.85
N SER A 63 20.33 -23.05 -4.41
CA SER A 63 21.48 -22.19 -4.69
C SER A 63 21.81 -21.37 -3.43
N GLU A 64 22.42 -22.02 -2.45
CA GLU A 64 23.16 -21.40 -1.34
C GLU A 64 24.65 -21.69 -1.51
#